data_AF-A0AAD6S020-F1
#
_entry.id   AF-A0AAD6S020-F1
#
_cell.length_a   1.000
_cell.length_b   1.000
_cell.length_c   1.000
_cell.angle_alpha   90.00
_cell.angle_beta   90.00
_cell.angle_gamma   90.00
#
_symmetry.space_group_name_H-M   'P 1'
#
loop_
_entity.id
_entity.type
_entity.pdbx_description
1 polymer ?
#
loop_
_entity_poly.entity_id
_entity_poly.type
_entity_poly.pdbx_seq_one_letter_code
_entity_poly.pdbx_strand_id
1 'polypeptide(L)' 'RPPPAMTGNVKVNIPAGLPSALATARITDDLSRIPYPENIQGPKVELNISPKDGKFRYDRDFLLQF' A
#
# COMPACT_ATOMS: atom_id res chain seq x y z
N ARG A 1 -22.11 -10.79 -44.11
CA ARG A 1 -22.28 -9.59 -43.25
C ARG A 1 -21.98 -10.00 -41.82
N PRO A 2 -20.90 -9.54 -41.17
CA PRO A 2 -20.70 -9.78 -39.74
C PRO A 2 -21.63 -8.86 -38.91
N PRO A 3 -21.96 -9.21 -37.67
CA PRO A 3 -22.81 -8.39 -36.80
C PRO A 3 -22.05 -7.16 -36.26
N PRO A 4 -22.74 -6.07 -35.89
CA PRO A 4 -22.10 -4.87 -35.36
C PRO A 4 -21.60 -5.12 -33.93
N ALA A 5 -20.41 -4.60 -33.63
CA ALA A 5 -19.83 -4.63 -32.29
C ALA A 5 -20.61 -3.68 -31.36
N MET A 6 -21.10 -4.19 -30.23
CA MET A 6 -21.66 -3.37 -29.16
C MET A 6 -20.51 -2.72 -28.38
N THR A 7 -20.18 -1.46 -28.69
CA THR A 7 -19.33 -0.63 -27.84
C THR A 7 -20.16 -0.11 -26.66
N GLY A 8 -20.38 -0.98 -25.67
CA GLY A 8 -20.85 -0.57 -24.35
C GLY A 8 -19.64 -0.33 -23.46
N ASN A 9 -19.37 0.92 -23.07
CA ASN A 9 -18.39 1.24 -22.04
C ASN A 9 -18.92 0.77 -20.68
N VAL A 10 -18.91 -0.54 -20.44
CA VAL A 10 -19.07 -1.11 -19.11
C VAL A 10 -17.81 -0.75 -18.35
N LYS A 11 -17.89 0.26 -17.47
CA LYS A 11 -16.90 0.47 -16.41
C LYS A 11 -17.01 -0.72 -15.46
N VAL A 12 -16.46 -1.86 -15.86
CA VAL A 12 -16.26 -2.99 -14.96
C VAL A 12 -15.33 -2.45 -13.87
N ASN A 13 -15.79 -2.43 -12.62
CA ASN A 13 -14.95 -2.17 -11.47
C ASN A 13 -14.04 -3.40 -11.28
N ILE A 14 -13.11 -3.59 -12.22
CA ILE A 14 -12.06 -4.59 -12.11
C ILE A 14 -11.21 -4.11 -10.93
N PRO A 15 -11.11 -4.87 -9.82
CA PRO A 15 -10.15 -4.52 -8.80
C PRO A 15 -8.80 -4.45 -9.51
N ALA A 16 -8.14 -3.29 -9.46
CA ALA A 16 -6.80 -3.18 -9.97
C ALA A 16 -5.99 -4.32 -9.34
N GLY A 17 -5.40 -5.18 -10.18
CA GLY A 17 -4.56 -6.25 -9.69
C GLY A 17 -3.55 -5.66 -8.72
N LEU A 18 -3.29 -6.34 -7.60
CA LEU A 18 -2.28 -5.90 -6.64
C LEU A 18 -1.02 -5.54 -7.43
N PRO A 19 -0.48 -4.32 -7.26
CA PRO A 19 0.65 -3.89 -8.07
C PRO A 19 1.78 -4.90 -7.89
N SER A 20 2.42 -5.32 -8.98
CA SER A 20 3.44 -6.39 -8.95
C SER A 20 4.57 -6.13 -7.96
N ALA A 21 4.79 -4.86 -7.59
CA ALA A 21 5.69 -4.44 -6.52
C ALA A 21 5.27 -4.97 -5.14
N LEU A 22 3.98 -4.94 -4.79
CA LEU A 22 3.46 -5.50 -3.53
C LEU A 22 3.60 -7.03 -3.51
N ALA A 23 3.45 -7.70 -4.65
CA ALA A 23 3.59 -9.16 -4.76
C ALA A 23 5.04 -9.64 -4.60
N THR A 24 6.02 -8.77 -4.87
CA THR A 24 7.47 -9.08 -4.77
C THR A 24 8.16 -8.35 -3.63
N ALA A 25 7.42 -7.55 -2.85
CA ALA A 25 7.95 -6.82 -1.72
C ALA A 25 8.43 -7.76 -0.61
N ARG A 26 9.49 -7.34 0.09
CA ARG A 26 10.00 -8.05 1.27
C ARG A 26 9.15 -7.72 2.50
N ILE A 27 8.96 -8.71 3.37
CA ILE A 27 8.32 -8.53 4.68
C ILE A 27 9.13 -7.52 5.51
N THR A 28 8.42 -6.63 6.20
CA THR A 28 9.01 -5.67 7.13
C THR A 28 9.31 -6.32 8.48
N ASP A 29 10.59 -6.37 8.83
CA ASP A 29 11.06 -6.88 10.13
C ASP A 29 11.26 -5.75 11.15
N ASP A 30 11.78 -4.59 10.70
CA ASP A 30 12.09 -3.43 11.53
C ASP A 30 11.72 -2.14 10.81
N LEU A 31 10.80 -1.39 11.41
CA LEU A 31 10.28 -0.13 10.87
C LEU A 31 11.36 0.95 10.78
N SER A 32 12.37 0.89 11.64
CA SER A 32 13.49 1.84 11.68
C SER A 32 14.44 1.69 10.48
N ARG A 33 14.36 0.54 9.78
CA ARG A 33 15.20 0.22 8.62
C ARG A 33 14.55 0.55 7.29
N ILE A 34 13.30 1.03 7.29
CA ILE A 34 12.62 1.42 6.06
C ILE A 34 12.99 2.86 5.73
N PRO A 35 13.72 3.11 4.63
CA PRO A 35 13.95 4.46 4.18
C PRO A 35 12.67 5.03 3.57
N TYR A 36 12.26 6.20 4.06
CA TYR A 36 11.20 7.00 3.46
C TYR A 36 11.82 8.15 2.65
N PRO A 37 11.31 8.47 1.46
CA PRO A 37 11.77 9.62 0.69
C PRO A 37 11.43 10.93 1.43
N GLU A 38 12.12 12.04 1.09
CA GLU A 38 12.01 13.31 1.83
C GLU A 38 10.58 13.85 1.95
N ASN A 39 9.69 13.52 1.00
CA ASN A 39 8.30 13.96 0.97
C ASN A 39 7.33 13.01 1.72
N ILE A 40 7.81 11.92 2.31
CA ILE A 40 7.01 10.98 3.09
C ILE A 40 7.57 10.94 4.51
N GLN A 41 6.73 11.27 5.48
CA GLN A 41 7.09 11.17 6.88
C GLN A 41 7.09 9.71 7.31
N GLY A 42 8.17 9.27 7.94
CA GLY A 42 8.25 7.96 8.57
C GLY A 42 7.29 7.83 9.77
N PRO A 43 7.01 6.60 10.21
CA PRO A 43 6.11 6.35 11.34
C PRO A 43 6.72 6.81 12.67
N LYS A 44 5.88 7.26 13.61
CA LYS A 44 6.32 7.69 14.95
C LYS A 44 6.94 6.51 15.71
N VAL A 45 8.25 6.58 15.94
CA VAL A 45 9.01 5.57 16.69
C VAL A 45 8.48 5.36 18.10
N GLU A 46 7.93 6.41 18.72
CA GLU A 46 7.35 6.39 20.06
C GLU A 46 6.16 5.41 20.19
N LEU A 47 5.44 5.18 19.10
CA LEU A 47 4.32 4.22 19.08
C LEU A 47 4.78 2.76 19.07
N ASN A 48 6.07 2.52 18.77
CA ASN A 48 6.65 1.21 18.53
C ASN A 48 7.86 0.91 19.46
N ILE A 49 7.98 1.57 20.62
CA ILE A 49 9.10 1.35 21.58
C ILE A 49 9.02 -0.03 22.26
N SER A 50 7.82 -0.57 22.43
CA SER A 50 7.60 -1.92 22.98
C SER A 50 6.48 -2.64 22.22
N PRO A 51 6.68 -2.90 20.92
CA PRO A 51 5.69 -3.63 20.15
C PRO A 51 5.65 -5.08 20.65
N LYS A 52 4.46 -5.69 20.66
CA LYS A 52 4.38 -7.16 20.70
C LYS A 52 4.91 -7.66 19.36
N ASP A 53 5.71 -8.72 19.35
CA ASP A 53 6.31 -9.28 18.14
C ASP A 53 5.35 -9.29 16.93
N GLY A 54 5.81 -8.74 15.81
CA GLY A 54 5.06 -8.66 14.56
C GLY A 54 3.90 -7.66 14.53
N LYS A 55 3.75 -6.78 15.53
CA LYS A 55 2.72 -5.72 15.53
C LYS A 55 3.35 -4.34 15.42
N PHE A 56 2.97 -3.61 14.38
CA PHE A 56 3.35 -2.22 14.17
C PHE A 56 2.16 -1.29 14.39
N ARG A 57 2.41 -0.17 15.06
CA ARG A 57 1.43 0.90 15.29
C ARG A 57 1.78 2.10 14.43
N TYR A 58 0.76 2.67 13.80
CA TYR A 58 0.87 3.83 12.93
C TYR A 58 -0.10 4.91 13.41
N ASP A 59 0.33 6.17 13.41
CA ASP A 59 -0.58 7.29 13.63
C ASP A 59 -1.36 7.63 12.35
N ARG A 60 -2.40 8.45 12.52
CA ARG A 60 -3.29 8.85 11.43
C ARG A 60 -2.57 9.62 10.33
N ASP A 61 -1.66 10.51 10.69
CA ASP A 61 -0.99 11.39 9.73
C ASP A 61 -0.03 10.58 8.84
N PHE A 62 0.60 9.55 9.40
CA PHE A 62 1.33 8.54 8.62
C PHE A 62 0.43 7.81 7.62
N LEU A 63 -0.68 7.23 8.10
CA LEU A 63 -1.55 6.39 7.28
C LEU A 63 -2.22 7.15 6.13
N LEU A 64 -2.47 8.46 6.30
CA LEU A 64 -3.11 9.30 5.27
C LEU A 64 -2.19 9.73 4.12
N GLN A 65 -0.91 9.35 4.14
CA GLN A 65 0.03 9.64 3.04
C GLN A 65 -0.07 8.66 1.86
N PHE A 66 -0.84 7.57 2.00
CA PHE A 66 -1.03 6.51 1.00
C PHE A 66 -2.50 6.44 0.55
#